data_AF-A0A7R9YCT5-F1
#
_entry.id   AF-A0A7R9YCT5-F1
#
_cell.length_a   1.000
_cell.length_b   1.000
_cell.length_c   1.000
_cell.angle_alpha   90.00
_cell.angle_beta   90.00
_cell.angle_gamma   90.00
#
_symmetry.space_group_name_H-M   'P 1'
#
loop_
_entity.id
_entity.type
_entity.pdbx_description
1 polymer ?
#
loop_
_entity_poly.entity_id
_entity_poly.type
_entity_poly.pdbx_seq_one_letter_code
_entity_poly.pdbx_strand_id
1 'polypeptide(L)'
;LEAAAMLWWTSFWITILILVYVSPFVPGPLLCLRALWRILARLPPAAPPSRRLNGVSVVVPARNEASGVVLSLRRLQSASRGSLPVEVLLVDGGSSDGTPEAVE
;
A
#
# COMPACT_ATOMS: atom_id res chain seq x y z
N LEU A 1 46.76 49.10 6.93
CA LEU A 1 46.24 48.57 8.21
C LEU A 1 44.80 49.02 8.46
N GLU A 2 44.47 50.29 8.23
CA GLU A 2 43.12 50.85 8.45
C GLU A 2 42.03 50.23 7.55
N ALA A 3 42.31 50.04 6.26
CA ALA A 3 41.35 49.40 5.34
C ALA A 3 40.99 47.96 5.76
N ALA A 4 41.98 47.20 6.26
CA ALA A 4 41.75 45.86 6.78
C ALA A 4 40.88 45.92 8.05
N ALA A 5 41.18 46.79 9.01
CA ALA A 5 40.34 46.96 10.20
C ALA A 5 38.88 47.32 9.85
N MET A 6 38.68 48.17 8.85
CA MET A 6 37.36 48.58 8.36
C MET A 6 36.59 47.43 7.68
N LEU A 7 37.28 46.59 6.89
CA LEU A 7 36.71 45.37 6.28
C LEU A 7 36.28 44.32 7.32
N TRP A 8 37.08 44.13 8.37
CA TRP A 8 36.74 43.23 9.47
C TRP A 8 35.56 43.76 10.28
N TRP A 9 35.53 45.06 10.51
CA TRP A 9 34.45 45.75 11.22
C TRP A 9 33.11 45.65 10.47
N THR A 10 33.10 45.91 9.16
CA THR A 10 31.87 45.78 8.36
C THR A 10 31.39 44.34 8.27
N SER A 11 32.31 43.39 8.11
CA SER A 11 31.98 41.95 8.06
C SER A 11 31.29 41.49 9.35
N PHE A 12 31.82 41.92 10.50
CA PHE A 12 31.24 41.63 11.82
C PHE A 12 29.78 42.10 11.92
N TRP A 13 29.52 43.36 11.55
CA TRP A 13 28.15 43.91 11.60
C TRP A 13 27.21 43.27 10.58
N ILE A 14 27.70 42.94 9.38
CA ILE A 14 26.92 42.22 8.37
C ILE A 14 26.51 40.84 8.88
N THR A 15 27.42 40.09 9.52
CA THR A 15 27.10 38.78 10.11
C THR A 15 26.03 38.91 11.19
N ILE A 16 26.13 39.91 12.09
CA ILE A 16 25.12 40.15 13.12
C ILE A 16 23.75 40.45 12.49
N LEU A 17 23.70 41.32 11.47
CA LEU A 17 22.46 41.66 10.77
C LEU A 17 21.82 40.44 10.10
N ILE A 18 22.62 39.57 9.47
CA ILE A 18 22.13 38.32 8.87
C ILE A 18 21.54 37.40 9.94
N LEU A 19 22.23 37.22 11.08
CA LEU A 19 21.75 36.37 12.16
C LEU A 19 20.44 36.89 12.76
N VAL A 20 20.33 38.20 12.99
CA VAL A 20 19.10 38.84 13.48
C VAL A 20 17.96 38.72 12.47
N TYR A 21 18.26 38.89 11.17
CA TYR A 21 17.25 38.80 10.12
C TYR A 21 16.75 37.36 9.90
N VAL A 22 17.65 36.36 9.94
CA VAL A 22 17.31 34.95 9.69
C VAL A 22 16.70 34.28 10.93
N SER A 23 17.11 34.70 12.13
CA SER A 23 16.61 34.22 13.43
C SER A 23 15.09 34.01 13.48
N PRO A 24 14.21 34.96 13.13
CA PRO A 24 12.76 34.77 13.18
C PRO A 24 12.21 33.75 12.18
N PHE A 25 12.96 33.41 11.12
CA PHE A 25 12.55 32.43 10.11
C PHE A 25 12.89 30.98 10.48
N VAL A 26 13.69 30.74 11.53
CA VAL A 26 14.08 29.40 11.99
C VAL A 26 13.07 28.76 12.98
N PRO A 27 12.48 29.50 13.95
CA PRO A 27 11.52 28.95 14.90
C PRO A 27 10.25 28.41 14.24
N GLY A 28 9.74 29.08 13.21
CA GLY A 28 8.51 28.69 12.52
C GLY A 28 8.59 27.27 11.96
N PRO A 29 9.55 26.95 11.09
CA PRO A 29 9.77 25.60 10.58
C PRO A 29 10.00 24.56 11.68
N LEU A 30 10.74 24.89 12.74
CA LEU A 30 10.96 23.97 13.86
C LEU A 30 9.68 23.65 14.63
N LEU A 31 8.81 24.64 14.83
CA LEU A 31 7.48 24.45 15.43
C LEU A 31 6.57 23.60 14.53
N CYS A 32 6.59 23.85 13.21
CA CYS A 32 5.86 23.05 12.23
C CYS A 32 6.32 21.59 12.23
N LEU A 33 7.64 21.34 12.20
CA LEU A 33 8.21 19.99 12.25
C LEU A 33 7.87 19.29 13.56
N ARG A 34 7.93 19.99 14.69
CA ARG A 34 7.55 19.44 16.00
C ARG A 34 6.06 19.10 16.08
N ALA A 35 5.20 19.94 15.51
CA ALA A 35 3.75 19.69 15.44
C ALA A 35 3.45 18.48 14.54
N LEU A 36 4.06 18.43 13.35
CA LEU A 36 3.95 17.30 12.43
C LEU A 36 4.39 16.00 13.09
N TRP A 37 5.55 16.00 13.76
CA TRP A 37 6.05 14.81 14.45
C TRP A 37 5.09 14.32 15.54
N ARG A 38 4.46 15.23 16.30
CA ARG A 38 3.44 14.85 17.29
C ARG A 38 2.19 14.26 16.66
N ILE A 39 1.78 14.74 15.50
CA ILE A 39 0.63 14.19 14.76
C ILE A 39 0.98 12.79 14.27
N LEU A 40 2.16 12.62 13.65
CA LEU A 40 2.62 11.34 13.15
C LEU A 40 2.83 10.30 14.26
N ALA A 41 3.35 10.71 15.42
CA ALA A 41 3.54 9.84 16.58
C ALA A 41 2.21 9.36 17.22
N ARG A 42 1.08 9.99 16.88
CA ARG A 42 -0.26 9.58 17.32
C ARG A 42 -0.98 8.70 16.32
N LEU A 43 -0.41 8.50 15.13
CA LEU A 43 -1.03 7.61 14.15
C LEU A 43 -1.06 6.20 14.74
N PRO A 44 -2.22 5.52 14.73
CA PRO A 44 -2.27 4.14 15.14
C PRO A 44 -1.32 3.32 14.25
N PRO A 45 -0.67 2.28 14.80
CA PRO A 45 0.12 1.37 13.98
C PRO A 45 -0.76 0.85 12.85
N ALA A 46 -0.18 0.74 11.65
CA ALA A 46 -0.88 0.14 10.51
C ALA A 46 -1.42 -1.22 10.95
N ALA A 47 -2.74 -1.40 10.86
CA ALA A 47 -3.34 -2.66 11.20
C ALA A 47 -2.68 -3.75 10.33
N PRO A 48 -2.19 -4.86 10.91
CA PRO A 48 -1.77 -5.99 10.09
C PRO A 48 -2.97 -6.40 9.22
N PRO A 49 -2.75 -6.84 7.96
CA PRO A 49 -3.83 -7.25 7.08
C PRO A 49 -4.77 -8.21 7.82
N SER A 50 -5.98 -7.74 8.11
CA SER A 50 -6.90 -8.34 9.09
C SER A 50 -7.74 -9.45 8.47
N ARG A 51 -7.06 -10.42 7.83
CA ARG A 51 -7.59 -11.75 7.55
C ARG A 51 -6.45 -12.63 7.07
N ARG A 52 -6.03 -13.56 7.93
CA ARG A 52 -5.64 -14.86 7.37
C ARG A 52 -6.93 -15.42 6.82
N LEU A 53 -7.10 -15.36 5.50
CA LEU A 53 -8.13 -16.15 4.84
C LEU A 53 -7.83 -17.60 5.21
N ASN A 54 -8.81 -18.33 5.73
CA ASN A 54 -8.63 -19.74 6.09
C ASN A 54 -8.93 -20.66 4.90
N GLY A 55 -9.40 -20.08 3.79
CA GLY A 55 -9.75 -20.74 2.55
C GLY A 55 -10.62 -19.83 1.68
N VAL A 56 -10.90 -20.28 0.46
CA VAL A 56 -11.79 -19.61 -0.50
C VAL A 56 -12.75 -20.65 -1.07
N SER A 57 -14.05 -20.34 -1.10
CA SER A 57 -15.03 -21.13 -1.86
C SER A 57 -15.30 -20.45 -3.21
N VAL A 58 -15.19 -21.20 -4.29
CA VAL A 58 -15.38 -20.73 -5.67
C VAL A 58 -16.64 -21.39 -6.22
N VAL A 59 -17.67 -20.58 -6.48
CA VAL A 59 -18.90 -21.04 -7.14
C VAL A 59 -18.74 -20.88 -8.65
N VAL A 60 -18.83 -21.98 -9.38
CA VAL A 60 -18.72 -22.02 -10.84
C VAL A 60 -20.10 -22.34 -11.42
N PRO A 61 -20.85 -21.35 -11.91
CA PRO A 61 -22.07 -21.63 -12.65
C PRO A 61 -21.69 -22.25 -14.01
N ALA A 62 -22.32 -23.37 -14.36
CA ALA A 62 -22.15 -24.03 -15.64
C ALA A 62 -23.51 -24.33 -16.26
N ARG A 63 -23.67 -24.02 -17.56
CA ARG A 63 -24.82 -24.43 -18.35
C ARG A 63 -24.38 -24.61 -19.79
N ASN A 64 -24.48 -25.82 -20.29
CA ASN A 64 -24.02 -26.19 -21.63
C ASN A 64 -22.53 -25.84 -21.89
N GLU A 65 -21.67 -26.20 -20.94
CA GLU A 65 -20.23 -25.92 -20.94
C GLU A 65 -19.37 -27.19 -21.01
N ALA A 66 -19.89 -28.30 -21.56
CA ALA A 66 -19.21 -29.60 -21.55
C ALA A 66 -17.78 -29.54 -22.14
N SER A 67 -17.57 -28.66 -23.13
CA SER A 67 -16.26 -28.47 -23.77
C SER A 67 -15.28 -27.60 -22.96
N GLY A 68 -15.77 -26.70 -22.11
CA GLY A 68 -14.97 -25.68 -21.43
C GLY A 68 -14.75 -25.92 -19.93
N VAL A 69 -15.71 -26.57 -19.27
CA VAL A 69 -15.77 -26.69 -17.82
C VAL A 69 -14.54 -27.39 -17.25
N VAL A 70 -14.08 -28.48 -17.89
CA VAL A 70 -12.92 -29.27 -17.43
C VAL A 70 -11.64 -28.45 -17.43
N LEU A 71 -11.41 -27.63 -18.47
CA LEU A 71 -10.22 -26.79 -18.56
C LEU A 71 -10.23 -25.70 -17.48
N SER A 72 -11.39 -25.11 -17.23
CA SER A 72 -11.59 -24.09 -16.19
C SER A 72 -11.34 -24.66 -14.79
N LEU A 73 -11.87 -25.85 -14.48
CA LEU A 73 -11.64 -26.54 -13.21
C LEU A 73 -10.16 -26.90 -13.02
N ARG A 74 -9.48 -27.39 -14.06
CA ARG A 74 -8.03 -27.68 -14.00
C ARG A 74 -7.20 -26.44 -13.70
N ARG A 75 -7.57 -25.28 -14.26
CA ARG A 75 -6.90 -23.99 -13.98
C ARG A 75 -7.13 -23.51 -12.55
N LEU A 76 -8.34 -23.70 -12.01
CA LEU A 76 -8.63 -23.40 -10.60
C LEU A 76 -7.84 -24.31 -9.67
N GLN A 77 -7.72 -25.60 -10.00
CA GLN A 77 -6.94 -26.55 -9.23
C GLN A 77 -5.43 -26.27 -9.27
N SER A 78 -4.89 -25.81 -10.41
CA SER A 78 -3.47 -25.45 -10.48
C SER A 78 -3.16 -24.16 -9.71
N ALA A 79 -4.05 -23.17 -9.77
CA ALA A 79 -3.90 -21.90 -9.06
C ALA A 79 -3.99 -22.04 -7.52
N SER A 80 -4.66 -23.08 -7.01
CA SER A 80 -4.88 -23.30 -5.58
C SER A 80 -3.74 -24.02 -4.86
N ARG A 81 -2.74 -24.57 -5.57
CA ARG A 81 -1.67 -25.42 -5.00
C ARG A 81 -0.67 -24.73 -4.05
N GLY A 82 -0.80 -23.45 -3.74
CA GLY A 82 0.25 -22.74 -2.97
C GLY A 82 -0.16 -21.56 -2.10
N SER A 83 -1.44 -21.17 -2.04
CA SER A 83 -1.84 -19.98 -1.27
C SER A 83 -2.78 -20.30 -0.11
N LEU A 84 -3.87 -21.02 -0.37
CA LEU A 84 -4.98 -21.24 0.58
C LEU A 84 -5.78 -22.49 0.20
N PRO A 85 -6.44 -23.17 1.16
CA PRO A 85 -7.44 -24.20 0.84
C PRO A 85 -8.53 -23.62 -0.07
N VAL A 86 -8.89 -24.34 -1.14
CA VAL A 86 -9.94 -23.94 -2.08
C VAL A 86 -11.00 -25.03 -2.18
N GLU A 87 -12.25 -24.64 -1.98
CA GLU A 87 -13.44 -25.43 -2.28
C GLU A 87 -14.03 -24.95 -3.60
N VAL A 88 -14.44 -25.87 -4.48
CA VAL A 88 -15.09 -25.53 -5.76
C VAL A 88 -16.48 -26.15 -5.79
N LEU A 89 -17.50 -25.32 -5.96
CA LEU A 89 -18.90 -25.69 -6.09
C LEU A 89 -19.34 -25.44 -7.54
N LEU A 90 -19.40 -26.50 -8.35
CA LEU A 90 -19.96 -26.41 -9.69
C LEU A 90 -21.49 -26.47 -9.59
N VAL A 91 -22.18 -25.47 -10.14
CA VAL A 91 -23.64 -25.38 -10.11
C VAL A 91 -24.14 -25.53 -11.55
N ASP A 92 -24.76 -26.68 -11.84
CA ASP A 92 -25.40 -26.92 -13.14
C ASP A 92 -26.83 -26.34 -13.17
N GLY A 93 -27.12 -25.55 -14.19
CA GLY A 93 -28.42 -24.92 -14.44
C GLY A 93 -29.40 -25.78 -15.25
N GLY A 94 -29.19 -27.10 -15.33
CA GLY A 94 -29.95 -28.01 -16.19
C GLY A 94 -29.38 -28.05 -17.60
N SER A 95 -28.13 -28.51 -17.72
CA SER A 95 -27.45 -28.68 -19.01
C SER A 95 -28.03 -29.84 -19.82
N SER A 96 -27.88 -29.76 -21.15
CA SER A 96 -28.34 -30.78 -22.10
C SER A 96 -27.22 -31.30 -23.01
N ASP A 97 -25.98 -30.89 -22.77
CA ASP A 97 -24.82 -31.12 -23.65
C ASP A 97 -23.76 -32.07 -23.07
N GLY A 98 -24.04 -32.72 -21.95
CA GLY A 98 -23.07 -33.56 -21.25
C GLY A 98 -22.22 -32.85 -20.19
N THR A 99 -22.56 -31.61 -19.81
CA THR A 99 -21.78 -30.84 -18.80
C THR A 99 -21.63 -31.58 -17.46
N PRO A 100 -22.68 -32.19 -16.87
CA PRO A 100 -22.54 -32.97 -15.62
C PRO A 100 -21.60 -34.17 -15.77
N GLU A 101 -21.69 -34.89 -16.88
CA GLU A 101 -20.89 -36.08 -17.18
C GLU A 101 -19.42 -35.73 -17.43
N ALA A 102 -19.13 -34.50 -17.86
CA ALA A 102 -17.77 -34.03 -18.08
C ALA A 102 -16.98 -33.81 -16.77
N VAL A 103 -17.65 -33.80 -15.61
CA VAL A 103 -17.04 -33.45 -14.31
C VAL A 103 -17.19 -34.52 -13.22
N GLU A 104 -17.87 -35.65 -13.50
CA GLU A 104 -17.81 -36.87 -12.67
C GLU A 104 -16.46 -37.58 -12.80
#